data_AF-A0A844UBE7-F1
#
_entry.id   AF-A0A844UBE7-F1
#
_cell.length_a   1.000
_cell.length_b   1.000
_cell.length_c   1.000
_cell.angle_alpha   90.00
_cell.angle_beta   90.00
_cell.angle_gamma   90.00
#
_symmetry.space_group_name_H-M   'P 1'
#
loop_
_entity.id
_entity.type
_entity.pdbx_description
1 polymer ?
#
loop_
_entity_poly.entity_id
_entity_poly.type
_entity_poly.pdbx_seq_one_letter_code
_entity_poly.pdbx_strand_id
1 'polypeptide(L)' 'MWYYQSKKDDTQVIYKLSELAEQYPTRGFDEYYNKICREGLIWNRKRVLRVYRLIRDDLESDHFNDSTAIKVFVLLITI' A
#
# COMPACT_ATOMS: atom_id res chain seq x y z
N MET A 1 -14.94 23.97 17.95
CA MET A 1 -14.84 22.51 18.19
C MET A 1 -13.46 22.06 17.74
N TRP A 2 -12.59 21.58 18.63
CA TRP A 2 -11.27 21.09 18.24
C TRP A 2 -11.35 19.59 17.97
N TYR A 3 -11.33 19.19 16.70
CA TYR A 3 -11.22 17.79 16.32
C TYR A 3 -9.78 17.34 16.47
N TYR A 4 -9.50 16.53 17.48
CA TYR A 4 -8.22 15.84 17.58
C TYR A 4 -8.17 14.75 16.50
N GLN A 5 -7.49 15.00 15.39
CA GLN A 5 -7.13 13.95 14.44
C GLN A 5 -5.90 13.23 14.97
N SER A 6 -6.08 12.00 15.47
CA SER A 6 -4.94 11.13 15.80
C SER A 6 -4.18 10.83 14.50
N LYS A 7 -3.05 11.51 14.29
CA LYS A 7 -2.14 11.22 13.19
C LYS A 7 -1.49 9.86 13.48
N LYS A 8 -2.00 8.81 12.85
CA LYS A 8 -1.41 7.47 12.93
C LYS A 8 -0.37 7.38 11.82
N ASP A 9 0.90 7.27 12.20
CA ASP A 9 1.99 7.15 11.22
C ASP A 9 1.88 5.81 10.52
N ASP A 10 1.36 5.80 9.30
CA ASP A 10 1.22 4.59 8.47
C ASP A 10 2.39 4.41 7.50
N THR A 11 3.41 5.26 7.57
CA THR A 11 4.57 5.30 6.66
C THR A 11 5.27 3.95 6.51
N GLN A 12 5.46 3.20 7.61
CA GLN A 12 6.08 1.87 7.57
C GLN A 12 5.23 0.85 6.82
N VAL A 13 3.90 0.93 6.97
CA VAL A 13 2.96 0.03 6.30
C VAL A 13 2.89 0.36 4.81
N ILE A 14 2.90 1.65 4.46
CA ILE A 14 2.94 2.14 3.08
C ILE A 14 4.20 1.64 2.37
N TYR A 15 5.37 1.86 2.97
CA TYR A 15 6.65 1.45 2.39
C TYR A 15 6.68 -0.05 2.10
N LYS A 16 6.26 -0.87 3.07
CA LYS A 16 6.28 -2.33 2.92
C LYS A 16 5.24 -2.83 1.92
N LEU A 17 4.06 -2.24 1.87
CA LEU A 17 3.05 -2.58 0.87
C LEU A 17 3.51 -2.19 -0.54
N SER A 18 4.19 -1.04 -0.69
CA SER A 18 4.78 -0.62 -1.97
C SER A 18 5.87 -1.59 -2.42
N GLU A 19 6.77 -2.00 -1.52
CA GLU A 19 7.80 -3.01 -1.80
C GLU A 19 7.18 -4.34 -2.27
N LEU A 20 6.13 -4.81 -1.59
CA LEU A 20 5.44 -6.05 -1.96
C LEU A 20 4.67 -5.91 -3.29
N ALA A 21 4.13 -4.74 -3.59
CA ALA A 21 3.47 -4.45 -4.86
C ALA A 21 4.46 -4.45 -6.04
N GLU A 22 5.68 -3.94 -5.83
CA GLU A 22 6.76 -4.02 -6.82
C GLU A 22 7.25 -5.46 -7.04
N GLN A 23 7.41 -6.24 -5.97
CA GLN A 23 7.90 -7.62 -6.06
C GLN A 23 6.86 -8.60 -6.62
N TYR A 24 5.57 -8.37 -6.34
CA TYR A 24 4.49 -9.31 -6.66
C TYR A 24 3.25 -8.58 -7.22
N PRO A 25 3.31 -8.03 -8.44
CA PRO A 25 2.23 -7.21 -9.00
C PRO A 25 0.93 -7.99 -9.25
N THR A 26 1.00 -9.31 -9.42
CA THR A 26 -0.18 -10.18 -9.67
C THR A 26 -0.89 -10.65 -8.40
N ARG A 27 -0.34 -10.37 -7.20
CA ARG A 27 -0.84 -10.91 -5.93
C ARG A 27 -1.80 -9.93 -5.24
N GLY A 28 -2.75 -10.49 -4.48
CA GLY A 28 -3.75 -9.73 -3.72
C GLY A 28 -3.35 -9.46 -2.26
N PHE A 29 -4.21 -8.70 -1.57
CA PHE A 29 -4.00 -8.27 -0.18
C PHE A 29 -3.68 -9.40 0.81
N ASP A 30 -4.38 -10.53 0.74
CA ASP A 30 -4.20 -11.61 1.71
C ASP A 30 -2.80 -12.24 1.62
N GLU A 31 -2.19 -12.31 0.43
CA GLU A 31 -0.81 -12.76 0.26
C GLU A 31 0.18 -11.77 0.87
N TYR A 32 -0.03 -10.46 0.64
CA TYR A 32 0.80 -9.41 1.23
C TYR A 32 0.74 -9.44 2.76
N TYR A 33 -0.47 -9.60 3.32
CA TYR A 33 -0.64 -9.70 4.78
C TYR A 33 0.05 -10.94 5.36
N ASN A 34 -0.09 -12.10 4.71
CA ASN A 34 0.57 -13.33 5.14
C ASN A 34 2.10 -13.21 5.11
N LYS A 35 2.67 -12.55 4.09
CA LYS A 35 4.11 -12.25 4.03
C LYS A 35 4.57 -11.37 5.17
N ILE A 36 3.86 -10.28 5.44
CA ILE A 36 4.14 -9.38 6.58
C ILE A 36 4.12 -10.16 7.91
N CYS A 37 3.14 -11.04 8.10
CA CYS A 37 3.09 -11.89 9.31
C CYS A 37 4.27 -12.87 9.39
N ARG A 38 4.72 -13.45 8.27
CA ARG A 38 5.90 -14.33 8.22
C ARG A 38 7.20 -13.60 8.53
N GLU A 39 7.28 -12.32 8.22
CA GLU A 39 8.41 -11.45 8.58
C GLU A 39 8.44 -11.07 10.07
N GLY A 40 7.45 -11.49 10.86
CA GLY A 40 7.36 -11.20 12.30
C GLY A 40 6.80 -9.80 12.61
N LEU A 41 6.26 -9.10 11.61
CA LEU A 41 5.61 -7.80 11.79
C LEU A 41 4.18 -8.00 12.30
N ILE A 42 3.95 -7.73 13.58
CA ILE A 42 2.63 -7.88 14.24
C ILE A 42 1.75 -6.65 13.97
N TRP A 43 1.52 -6.33 12.70
CA TRP A 43 0.63 -5.24 12.33
C TRP A 43 -0.84 -5.70 12.36
N ASN A 44 -1.69 -4.85 12.95
CA ASN A 44 -3.13 -5.11 12.98
C ASN A 44 -3.68 -5.16 11.55
N ARG A 45 -4.36 -6.25 11.18
CA ARG A 45 -4.96 -6.45 9.85
C ARG A 45 -5.85 -5.29 9.42
N LYS A 46 -6.62 -4.70 10.34
CA LYS A 46 -7.47 -3.52 10.05
C LYS A 46 -6.67 -2.29 9.63
N ARG A 47 -5.48 -2.08 10.22
CA ARG A 47 -4.58 -0.98 9.86
C ARG A 47 -4.01 -1.20 8.47
N VAL A 48 -3.48 -2.39 8.20
CA VAL A 48 -2.89 -2.74 6.90
C VAL A 48 -3.93 -2.66 5.79
N LEU A 49 -5.16 -3.15 6.03
CA LEU A 49 -6.25 -3.08 5.07
C LEU A 49 -6.68 -1.64 4.76
N ARG A 50 -6.71 -0.76 5.76
CA ARG A 50 -7.01 0.67 5.54
C ARG A 50 -5.97 1.29 4.61
N VAL A 51 -4.69 1.10 4.92
CA VAL A 51 -3.59 1.67 4.16
C VAL A 51 -3.55 1.11 2.74
N TYR A 52 -3.75 -0.19 2.57
CA TYR A 52 -3.83 -0.82 1.26
C TYR A 52 -4.95 -0.22 0.39
N ARG A 53 -6.14 -0.01 0.96
CA ARG A 53 -7.25 0.63 0.24
C ARG A 53 -6.96 2.08 -0.11
N LEU A 54 -6.40 2.84 0.83
CA LEU A 54 -5.97 4.22 0.56
C LEU A 54 -5.01 4.26 -0.62
N ILE A 55 -3.94 3.45 -0.61
CA ILE A 55 -2.98 3.37 -1.71
C ILE A 55 -3.67 3.01 -3.02
N ARG A 56 -4.59 2.04 -3.02
CA ARG A 56 -5.31 1.64 -4.24
C ARG A 56 -6.22 2.76 -4.75
N ASP A 57 -6.98 3.41 -3.88
CA ASP A 57 -7.91 4.46 -4.26
C ASP A 57 -7.13 5.73 -4.71
N ASP A 58 -5.95 5.99 -4.13
CA ASP A 58 -4.99 7.01 -4.58
C ASP A 58 -4.39 6.66 -5.95
N LEU A 59 -4.12 5.38 -6.24
CA LEU A 59 -3.65 4.91 -7.55
C LEU A 59 -4.74 5.03 -8.64
N GLU A 60 -6.02 4.91 -8.26
CA GLU A 60 -7.17 5.07 -9.17
C GLU A 60 -7.52 6.55 -9.42
N SER A 61 -7.03 7.47 -8.59
CA SER A 61 -7.31 8.90 -8.70
C SER A 61 -6.16 9.61 -9.44
N ASP A 62 -6.44 10.24 -10.58
CA ASP A 62 -5.50 10.94 -11.49
C ASP A 62 -4.70 12.13 -10.88
N HIS A 63 -4.59 12.23 -9.55
CA HIS A 63 -3.96 13.34 -8.84
C HIS A 63 -3.02 12.89 -7.70
N PHE A 64 -1.90 12.25 -8.05
CA PHE A 64 -0.65 12.51 -7.33
C PHE A 64 0.60 12.19 -8.16
N ASN A 65 1.28 13.24 -8.61
CA ASN A 65 2.63 13.17 -9.11
C ASN A 65 3.57 13.02 -7.92
N ASP A 66 4.20 11.85 -7.77
CA ASP A 66 5.60 11.71 -7.38
C ASP A 66 6.11 10.29 -7.73
N SER A 67 6.59 10.17 -8.97
CA SER A 67 7.68 9.31 -9.46
C SER A 67 7.62 7.77 -9.43
N THR A 68 6.79 7.09 -8.62
CA THR A 68 6.83 5.60 -8.52
C THR A 68 5.61 4.89 -9.10
N ALA A 69 4.41 5.49 -9.02
CA ALA A 69 3.17 4.90 -9.54
C ALA A 69 3.17 4.70 -11.07
N ILE A 70 3.94 5.51 -11.80
CA ILE A 70 4.03 5.50 -13.27
C ILE A 70 4.86 4.32 -13.81
N LYS A 71 5.82 3.76 -13.05
CA LYS A 71 6.70 2.69 -13.53
C LYS A 71 6.06 1.29 -13.50
N VAL A 72 5.21 1.03 -12.51
CA VAL A 72 4.53 -0.27 -12.36
C VAL A 72 3.39 -0.42 -13.38
N PHE A 73 2.74 0.68 -13.74
CA PHE A 73 1.69 0.68 -14.77
C PHE A 73 2.25 0.48 -16.20
N VAL A 74 3.44 1.02 -16.52
CA VAL A 74 4.14 0.78 -17.80
C VAL A 74 4.48 -0.71 -18.02
N LEU A 75 4.70 -1.48 -16.95
CA LEU A 75 5.01 -2.92 -17.03
C LEU A 75 3.76 -3.79 -17.28
N LEU A 76 2.55 -3.30 -16.98
CA LEU A 76 1.28 -4.02 -17.17
C LEU A 76 0.63 -3.76 -18.55
N ILE A 77 1.08 -2.74 -19.29
CA ILE A 77 0.56 -2.39 -20.64
C ILE A 77 1.55 -2.75 -21.75
N THR A 78 2.80 -3.11 -21.42
CA THR A 78 3.82 -3.55 -22.40
C THR A 78 3.81 -5.08 -22.54
N ILE A 79 2.63 -5.65 -22.82
CA ILE A 79 2.44 -6.88 -23.61
C ILE A 79 2.04 -6.43 -25.02
#